data_AF-A0A0G4GU13-F1
#
_entry.id   AF-A0A0G4GU13-F1
#
_cell.length_a   1.000
_cell.length_b   1.000
_cell.length_c   1.000
_cell.angle_alpha   90.00
_cell.angle_beta   90.00
_cell.angle_gamma   90.00
#
_symmetry.space_group_name_H-M   'P 1'
#
loop_
_entity.id
_entity.type
_entity.pdbx_description
1 polymer ?
#
loop_
_entity_poly.entity_id
_entity_poly.type
_entity_poly.pdbx_seq_one_letter_code
_entity_poly.pdbx_strand_id
1 'polypeptide(L)'
;MTATCTRPCRPDRRRPGAQVDWAATLVREREQQEEREQQAQQTIMPAPRMKVGVVKETATKMVAIVPKSVPQLRRMGFEVVVETSAGESAGFSDSDYMLWGAQVASKQHTIQQADIIAKV
;
A
#
# COMPACT_ATOMS: atom_id res chain seq x y z
N MET A 1 4.81 59.13 -63.58
CA MET A 1 4.58 59.01 -62.12
C MET A 1 3.29 58.26 -61.92
N THR A 2 3.35 57.02 -61.42
CA THR A 2 2.31 56.19 -60.74
C THR A 2 2.63 54.72 -60.98
N ALA A 3 3.26 54.06 -60.01
CA ALA A 3 3.49 52.62 -60.04
C ALA A 3 2.25 51.91 -59.46
N THR A 4 1.47 51.28 -60.34
CA THR A 4 0.30 50.47 -59.97
C THR A 4 0.78 49.12 -59.41
N CYS A 5 0.60 48.89 -58.11
CA CYS A 5 0.99 47.65 -57.44
C CYS A 5 -0.02 46.54 -57.75
N THR A 6 0.19 45.79 -58.82
CA THR A 6 -0.63 44.62 -59.20
C THR A 6 -0.11 43.34 -58.56
N ARG A 7 0.01 43.29 -57.22
CA ARG A 7 0.37 42.04 -56.52
C ARG A 7 -0.90 41.36 -55.99
N PRO A 8 -1.21 40.12 -56.39
CA PRO A 8 -2.29 39.37 -55.78
C PRO A 8 -1.95 39.07 -54.32
N CYS A 9 -2.90 39.36 -53.43
CA CYS A 9 -2.81 39.07 -52.00
C CYS A 9 -2.49 37.58 -51.78
N ARG A 10 -1.42 37.30 -51.03
CA ARG A 10 -1.11 35.95 -50.53
C ARG A 10 -2.27 35.48 -49.67
N PRO A 11 -2.74 34.22 -49.82
CA PRO A 11 -3.79 33.70 -48.96
C PRO A 11 -3.31 33.63 -47.52
N ASP A 12 -4.15 34.15 -46.63
CA ASP A 12 -3.99 34.14 -45.18
C ASP A 12 -3.91 32.69 -44.67
N ARG A 13 -2.72 32.25 -44.23
CA ARG A 13 -2.58 30.99 -43.50
C ARG A 13 -2.97 31.20 -42.04
N ARG A 14 -4.25 31.45 -41.78
CA ARG A 14 -4.84 31.25 -40.46
C ARG A 14 -5.26 29.79 -40.32
N ARG A 15 -4.40 28.97 -39.69
CA ARG A 15 -4.84 27.76 -38.99
C ARG A 15 -5.09 28.15 -37.54
N PRO A 16 -6.35 28.14 -37.08
CA PRO A 16 -6.56 27.77 -35.68
C PRO A 16 -7.79 26.88 -35.56
N GLY A 17 -7.55 25.65 -35.11
CA GLY A 17 -8.60 24.68 -34.85
C GLY A 17 -8.04 23.36 -34.38
N ALA A 18 -6.92 23.35 -33.65
CA ALA A 18 -6.64 22.22 -32.78
C ALA A 18 -7.61 22.38 -31.60
N GLN A 19 -8.81 21.83 -31.79
CA GLN A 19 -9.81 21.71 -30.75
C GLN A 19 -9.20 20.78 -29.71
N VAL A 20 -8.55 21.37 -28.71
CA VAL A 20 -8.13 20.63 -27.52
C VAL A 20 -9.41 20.11 -26.89
N ASP A 21 -9.59 18.80 -27.00
CA ASP A 21 -10.66 18.06 -26.34
C ASP A 21 -10.33 18.05 -24.84
N TRP A 22 -10.75 19.13 -24.18
CA TRP A 22 -10.65 19.30 -22.75
C TRP A 22 -11.43 18.21 -22.01
N ALA A 23 -12.46 17.59 -22.62
CA ALA A 23 -13.20 16.50 -21.99
C ALA A 23 -12.36 15.22 -21.95
N ALA A 24 -11.64 14.90 -23.03
CA ALA A 24 -10.68 13.78 -23.06
C ALA A 24 -9.46 14.01 -22.17
N THR A 25 -9.06 15.28 -21.97
CA THR A 25 -7.95 15.67 -21.09
C THR A 25 -8.36 15.60 -19.61
N LEU A 26 -9.55 16.08 -19.25
CA LEU A 26 -10.08 16.06 -17.88
C LEU A 26 -10.42 14.67 -17.35
N VAL A 27 -10.80 13.73 -18.23
CA VAL A 27 -11.01 12.32 -17.83
C VAL A 27 -9.66 11.67 -17.51
N ARG A 28 -8.64 11.87 -18.37
CA ARG A 28 -7.27 11.38 -18.11
C ARG A 28 -6.64 11.99 -16.86
N GLU A 29 -6.89 13.27 -16.60
CA GLU A 29 -6.36 13.97 -15.42
C GLU A 29 -6.97 13.45 -14.11
N ARG A 30 -8.26 13.10 -14.11
CA ARG A 30 -8.93 12.48 -12.95
C ARG A 30 -8.50 11.04 -12.71
N GLU A 31 -8.40 10.25 -13.77
CA GLU A 31 -7.88 8.87 -13.68
C GLU A 31 -6.45 8.87 -13.14
N GLN A 32 -5.60 9.80 -13.59
CA GLN A 32 -4.23 9.95 -13.06
C GLN A 32 -4.19 10.47 -11.63
N GLN A 33 -5.19 11.25 -11.19
CA GLN A 33 -5.30 11.70 -9.80
C GLN A 33 -5.65 10.55 -8.87
N GLU A 34 -6.62 9.73 -9.26
CA GLU A 34 -7.03 8.54 -8.50
C GLU A 34 -5.90 7.50 -8.44
N GLU A 35 -5.16 7.29 -9.52
CA GLU A 35 -3.98 6.40 -9.55
C GLU A 35 -2.83 6.93 -8.67
N ARG A 36 -2.57 8.24 -8.66
CA ARG A 36 -1.54 8.86 -7.81
C ARG A 36 -1.92 8.85 -6.33
N GLU A 37 -3.19 9.06 -6.02
CA GLU A 37 -3.71 8.95 -4.65
C GLU A 37 -3.64 7.50 -4.14
N GLN A 38 -3.95 6.53 -5.00
CA GLN A 38 -3.78 5.11 -4.71
C GLN A 38 -2.30 4.73 -4.55
N GLN A 39 -1.40 5.24 -5.40
CA GLN A 39 0.06 5.01 -5.30
C GLN A 39 0.68 5.69 -4.06
N ALA A 40 0.19 6.88 -3.67
CA ALA A 40 0.64 7.56 -2.46
C ALA A 40 0.19 6.83 -1.19
N GLN A 41 -1.02 6.26 -1.19
CA GLN A 41 -1.51 5.43 -0.10
C GLN A 41 -0.79 4.07 -0.03
N GLN A 42 -0.37 3.51 -1.17
CA GLN A 42 0.42 2.28 -1.25
C GLN A 42 1.88 2.45 -0.80
N THR A 43 2.41 3.68 -0.73
CA THR A 43 3.82 3.94 -0.40
C THR A 43 4.10 4.09 1.12
N ILE A 44 3.09 4.03 1.99
CA ILE A 44 3.26 4.32 3.43
C ILE A 44 3.82 3.13 4.22
N MET A 45 3.86 1.91 3.66
CA MET A 45 4.36 0.73 4.38
C MET A 45 5.61 0.16 3.69
N PRO A 46 6.81 0.25 4.30
CA PRO A 46 8.00 -0.36 3.73
C PRO A 46 7.80 -1.87 3.61
N ALA A 47 8.25 -2.46 2.50
CA ALA A 47 8.22 -3.91 2.29
C ALA A 47 8.85 -4.62 3.51
N PRO A 48 8.20 -5.64 4.07
CA PRO A 48 8.66 -6.26 5.30
C PRO A 48 10.02 -6.89 5.08
N ARG A 49 11.03 -6.43 5.82
CA ARG A 49 12.40 -6.95 5.72
C ARG A 49 12.68 -8.06 6.72
N MET A 50 11.90 -8.13 7.81
CA MET A 50 12.05 -9.15 8.85
C MET A 50 10.70 -9.63 9.39
N LYS A 51 10.65 -10.90 9.76
CA LYS A 51 9.48 -11.58 10.32
C LYS A 51 9.63 -11.80 11.82
N VAL A 52 8.59 -11.46 12.57
CA VAL A 52 8.49 -11.68 14.01
C VAL A 52 7.52 -12.83 14.26
N GLY A 53 8.02 -13.90 14.88
CA GLY A 53 7.27 -15.10 15.25
C GLY A 53 6.83 -15.05 16.71
N VAL A 54 5.53 -15.20 16.96
CA VAL A 54 4.97 -15.30 18.32
C VAL A 54 4.64 -16.76 18.60
N VAL A 55 5.29 -17.32 19.61
CA VAL A 55 5.11 -18.72 20.03
C VAL A 55 4.14 -18.77 21.21
N LYS A 56 3.36 -19.85 21.29
CA LYS A 56 2.42 -20.08 22.38
C LYS A 56 3.13 -20.35 23.70
N GLU A 57 2.69 -19.67 24.76
CA GLU A 57 3.11 -19.99 26.12
C GLU A 57 2.36 -21.17 26.73
N THR A 58 3.09 -21.94 27.54
CA THR A 58 2.54 -23.10 28.27
C THR A 58 2.41 -22.83 29.77
N ALA A 59 3.21 -21.93 30.33
CA ALA A 59 3.27 -21.69 31.77
C ALA A 59 2.39 -20.51 32.22
N THR A 60 2.04 -19.59 31.33
CA THR A 60 1.34 -18.34 31.68
C THR A 60 0.17 -18.09 30.73
N LYS A 61 -0.75 -17.22 31.15
CA LYS A 61 -1.88 -16.74 30.35
C LYS A 61 -1.55 -15.47 29.55
N MET A 62 -0.27 -15.21 29.33
CA MET A 62 0.21 -13.98 28.69
C MET A 62 0.68 -14.28 27.27
N VAL A 63 0.67 -13.25 26.43
CA VAL A 63 1.15 -13.33 25.04
C VAL A 63 2.19 -12.25 24.81
N ALA A 64 3.24 -12.56 24.05
CA ALA A 64 4.34 -11.62 23.79
C ALA A 64 3.89 -10.40 22.97
N ILE A 65 2.88 -10.57 22.10
CA ILE A 65 2.36 -9.51 21.23
C ILE A 65 0.84 -9.49 21.32
N VAL A 66 0.28 -8.31 21.59
CA VAL A 66 -1.18 -8.07 21.60
C VAL A 66 -1.63 -7.76 20.16
N PRO A 67 -2.82 -8.22 19.72
CA PRO A 67 -3.29 -7.98 18.35
C PRO A 67 -3.30 -6.50 17.93
N LYS A 68 -3.64 -5.60 18.85
CA LYS A 68 -3.62 -4.13 18.63
C LYS A 68 -2.24 -3.55 18.29
N SER A 69 -1.16 -4.24 18.65
CA SER A 69 0.22 -3.82 18.38
C SER A 69 0.70 -4.26 17.00
N VAL A 70 0.04 -5.25 16.36
CA VAL A 70 0.42 -5.78 15.04
C VAL A 70 0.50 -4.69 13.96
N PRO A 71 -0.47 -3.74 13.82
CA PRO A 71 -0.38 -2.70 12.80
C PRO A 71 0.79 -1.75 12.99
N GLN A 72 1.26 -1.56 14.23
CA GLN A 72 2.41 -0.72 14.53
C GLN A 72 3.71 -1.42 14.10
N LEU A 73 3.83 -2.72 14.36
CA LEU A 73 4.95 -3.54 13.89
C LEU A 73 4.99 -3.58 12.36
N ARG A 74 3.84 -3.72 11.71
CA ARG A 74 3.73 -3.64 10.24
C ARG A 74 4.15 -2.29 9.68
N ARG A 75 3.78 -1.19 10.34
CA ARG A 75 4.25 0.16 9.97
C ARG A 75 5.77 0.32 10.07
N MET A 76 6.40 -0.38 11.00
CA MET A 76 7.86 -0.41 11.14
C MET A 76 8.55 -1.31 10.11
N GLY A 77 7.80 -2.02 9.25
CA GLY A 77 8.36 -2.94 8.25
C GLY A 77 8.59 -4.36 8.77
N PHE A 78 7.87 -4.77 9.81
CA PHE A 78 7.86 -6.15 10.29
C PHE A 78 6.62 -6.89 9.82
N GLU A 79 6.79 -8.16 9.47
CA GLU A 79 5.67 -9.09 9.30
C GLU A 79 5.50 -9.89 10.58
N VAL A 80 4.26 -10.08 11.04
CA VAL A 80 4.00 -10.81 12.28
C VAL A 80 3.38 -12.16 11.93
N VAL A 81 4.02 -13.24 12.38
CA VAL A 81 3.56 -14.61 12.28
C VAL A 81 3.26 -15.11 13.69
N VAL A 82 2.09 -15.69 13.92
CA VAL A 82 1.62 -16.11 15.23
C VAL A 82 1.32 -17.60 15.19
N GLU A 83 1.77 -18.34 16.19
CA GLU A 83 1.37 -19.74 16.37
C GLU A 83 -0.14 -19.86 16.62
N THR A 84 -0.78 -20.86 16.02
CA THR A 84 -2.18 -21.23 16.30
C THR A 84 -2.44 -21.34 17.80
N SER A 85 -3.52 -20.72 18.27
CA SER A 85 -3.91 -20.70 19.69
C SER A 85 -2.87 -20.08 20.64
N ALA A 86 -1.95 -19.22 20.17
CA ALA A 86 -0.98 -18.53 21.03
C ALA A 86 -1.65 -17.52 21.98
N GLY A 87 -2.71 -16.85 21.52
CA GLY A 87 -3.45 -15.86 22.29
C GLY A 87 -4.63 -16.41 23.10
N GLU A 88 -4.98 -17.69 22.95
CA GLU A 88 -6.22 -18.25 23.49
C GLU A 88 -6.27 -18.15 25.02
N SER A 89 -5.15 -18.42 25.69
CA SER A 89 -5.04 -18.28 27.15
C SER A 89 -5.10 -16.83 27.64
N ALA A 90 -4.77 -15.88 26.77
CA ALA A 90 -4.84 -14.43 27.02
C ALA A 90 -6.19 -13.81 26.60
N GLY A 91 -7.12 -14.60 26.04
CA GLY A 91 -8.42 -14.13 25.58
C GLY A 91 -8.42 -13.51 24.18
N PHE A 92 -7.38 -13.75 23.37
CA PHE A 92 -7.33 -13.30 21.97
C PHE A 92 -7.48 -14.51 21.04
N SER A 93 -8.43 -14.42 20.12
CA SER A 93 -8.63 -15.46 19.11
C SER A 93 -7.62 -15.31 17.96
N ASP A 94 -7.35 -16.41 17.25
CA ASP A 94 -6.52 -16.38 16.04
C ASP A 94 -7.11 -15.45 14.96
N SER A 95 -8.43 -15.37 14.89
CA SER A 95 -9.16 -14.45 14.02
C SER A 95 -8.85 -12.99 14.32
N ASP A 96 -8.65 -12.62 15.58
CA ASP A 96 -8.26 -11.26 15.94
C ASP A 96 -6.89 -10.95 15.34
N TYR A 97 -5.90 -11.83 15.51
CA TYR A 97 -4.57 -11.63 14.91
C TYR A 97 -4.62 -11.46 13.39
N MET A 98 -5.42 -12.29 12.71
CA MET A 98 -5.64 -12.17 11.26
C MET A 98 -6.30 -10.85 10.87
N LEU A 99 -7.31 -10.39 11.62
CA LEU A 99 -7.99 -9.11 11.38
C LEU A 99 -7.03 -7.92 11.48
N TRP A 100 -6.09 -7.97 12.43
CA TRP A 100 -5.04 -6.94 12.58
C TRP A 100 -3.89 -7.11 11.59
N GLY A 101 -3.94 -8.13 10.72
CA GLY A 101 -3.02 -8.36 9.62
C GLY A 101 -1.76 -9.14 9.98
N ALA A 102 -1.81 -9.94 11.05
CA ALA A 102 -0.83 -10.99 11.30
C ALA A 102 -1.19 -12.27 10.51
N GLN A 103 -0.20 -13.11 10.26
CA GLN A 103 -0.41 -14.45 9.72
C GLN A 103 -0.46 -15.46 10.86
N VAL A 104 -1.36 -16.42 10.80
CA VAL A 104 -1.44 -17.52 11.77
C VAL A 104 -0.89 -18.77 11.12
N ALA A 105 0.03 -19.45 11.79
CA ALA A 105 0.70 -20.64 11.29
C ALA A 105 0.94 -21.67 12.40
N SER A 106 1.35 -22.89 12.03
CA SER A 106 1.75 -23.89 13.01
C SER A 106 3.06 -23.48 13.70
N LYS A 107 3.27 -23.96 14.93
CA LYS A 107 4.49 -23.68 15.72
C LYS A 107 5.78 -23.83 14.92
N GLN A 108 5.92 -24.95 14.22
CA GLN A 108 7.10 -25.24 13.42
C GLN A 108 7.28 -24.21 12.30
N HIS A 109 6.20 -23.82 11.64
CA HIS A 109 6.25 -22.85 10.56
C HIS A 109 6.56 -21.45 11.07
N THR A 110 5.96 -21.04 12.19
CA THR A 110 6.26 -19.78 12.88
C THR A 110 7.74 -19.67 13.22
N ILE A 111 8.34 -20.75 13.75
CA ILE A 111 9.77 -20.78 14.10
C ILE A 111 10.66 -20.76 12.85
N GLN A 112 10.28 -21.47 11.79
CA GLN A 112 11.07 -21.56 10.57
C GLN A 112 11.07 -20.26 9.75
N GLN A 113 9.97 -19.51 9.76
CA GLN A 113 9.83 -18.30 8.95
C GLN A 113 10.26 -17.03 9.68
N ALA A 114 10.31 -17.05 11.00
CA ALA A 114 10.61 -15.86 11.78
C ALA A 114 12.11 -15.62 11.92
N ASP A 115 12.52 -14.37 11.70
CA ASP A 115 13.86 -13.88 12.03
C ASP A 115 14.00 -13.59 13.53
N ILE A 116 12.90 -13.19 14.17
CA ILE A 116 12.85 -12.86 15.59
C ILE A 116 11.74 -13.68 16.26
N ILE A 117 12.06 -14.43 17.30
CA ILE A 117 11.08 -15.15 18.11
C ILE A 117 10.77 -14.35 19.36
N ALA A 118 9.51 -13.99 19.54
CA ALA A 118 8.98 -13.36 20.74
C ALA A 118 8.30 -14.42 21.60
N LYS A 119 8.85 -14.62 22.80
CA LYS A 119 8.41 -15.59 23.81
C LYS A 119 8.38 -14.90 25.19
N VAL A 120 7.44 -15.27 26.07
CA VAL A 120 7.32 -14.72 27.44
C VAL A 120 7.99 -15.63 28.46
#